data_AF-A0A538P5R0-F1
#
_entry.id   AF-A0A538P5R0-F1
#
_cell.length_a   1.000
_cell.length_b   1.000
_cell.length_c   1.000
_cell.angle_alpha   90.00
_cell.angle_beta   90.00
_cell.angle_gamma   90.00
#
_symmetry.space_group_name_H-M   'P 1'
#
loop_
_entity.id
_entity.type
_entity.pdbx_description
1 polymer ?
#
loop_
_entity_poly.entity_id
_entity_poly.type
_entity_poly.pdbx_seq_one_letter_code
_entity_poly.pdbx_strand_id
1 'polypeptide(L)'
;MTSGEYVYELATYLLTSARGCIEEPLLYGPLRLIEALSRLVTISQYAPCVKKDEFLLAAKKRIDQNKYVVMQSEEEFTKFLDSLIKEFTAELKKRNKLD
;
A
#
# COMPACT_ATOMS: atom_id res chain seq x y z
N MET A 1 -9.76 -18.85 -0.21
CA MET A 1 -9.37 -18.07 0.98
C MET A 1 -10.56 -17.26 1.45
N THR A 2 -10.89 -17.33 2.74
CA THR A 2 -11.92 -16.53 3.41
C THR A 2 -11.38 -15.14 3.80
N SER A 3 -12.27 -14.21 4.18
CA SER A 3 -11.83 -12.91 4.72
C SER A 3 -10.95 -13.06 5.97
N GLY A 4 -11.28 -13.99 6.86
CA GLY A 4 -10.50 -14.25 8.08
C GLY A 4 -9.10 -14.77 7.78
N GLU A 5 -8.97 -15.72 6.87
CA GLU A 5 -7.67 -16.23 6.41
C GLU A 5 -6.83 -15.12 5.77
N TYR A 6 -7.44 -14.25 4.96
CA TYR A 6 -6.72 -13.14 4.33
C TYR A 6 -6.22 -12.11 5.32
N VAL A 7 -7.05 -11.74 6.30
CA VAL A 7 -6.66 -10.81 7.37
C VAL A 7 -5.54 -11.40 8.21
N TYR A 8 -5.58 -12.71 8.50
CA TYR A 8 -4.51 -13.40 9.21
C TYR A 8 -3.18 -13.38 8.42
N GLU A 9 -3.23 -13.59 7.10
CA GLU A 9 -2.06 -13.47 6.22
C GLU A 9 -1.50 -12.05 6.23
N LEU A 10 -2.35 -11.03 6.10
CA LEU A 10 -1.93 -9.63 6.14
C LEU A 10 -1.33 -9.25 7.50
N ALA A 11 -1.91 -9.72 8.61
CA ALA A 11 -1.36 -9.52 9.95
C ALA A 11 0.01 -10.19 10.10
N THR A 12 0.17 -11.41 9.59
CA THR A 12 1.46 -12.14 9.59
C THR A 12 2.51 -11.41 8.74
N TYR A 13 2.11 -10.90 7.58
CA TYR A 13 2.96 -10.08 6.72
C TYR A 13 3.44 -8.82 7.44
N LEU A 14 2.54 -8.10 8.12
CA LEU A 14 2.87 -6.89 8.87
C LEU A 14 3.82 -7.17 10.04
N LEU A 15 3.59 -8.25 10.80
CA LEU A 15 4.44 -8.63 11.92
C LEU A 15 5.86 -9.00 11.48
N THR A 16 5.98 -9.83 10.45
CA THR A 16 7.30 -10.22 9.92
C THR A 16 8.02 -9.03 9.27
N SER A 17 7.26 -8.16 8.59
CA SER A 17 7.75 -6.89 8.05
C SER A 17 8.33 -5.98 9.13
N ALA A 18 7.61 -5.80 10.24
CA ALA A 18 8.04 -4.97 11.36
C ALA A 18 9.33 -5.50 12.00
N ARG A 19 9.46 -6.83 12.16
CA ARG A 19 10.70 -7.43 12.66
C ARG A 19 11.85 -7.27 11.67
N GLY A 20 11.59 -7.41 10.38
CA GLY A 20 12.57 -7.22 9.31
C GLY A 20 13.16 -5.81 9.31
N CYS A 21 12.37 -4.78 9.61
CA CYS A 21 12.84 -3.39 9.70
C CYS A 21 13.99 -3.14 10.71
N ILE A 22 14.23 -4.05 11.66
CA ILE A 22 15.31 -3.91 12.65
C ILE A 22 16.69 -4.22 12.05
N GLU A 23 16.77 -5.19 11.14
CA GLU A 23 18.05 -5.75 10.66
C GLU A 23 18.26 -5.58 9.15
N GLU A 24 17.20 -5.31 8.40
CA GLU A 24 17.26 -5.21 6.95
C GLU A 24 17.50 -3.77 6.46
N PRO A 25 17.82 -3.57 5.16
CA PRO A 25 18.04 -2.25 4.60
C PRO A 25 16.88 -1.29 4.90
N LEU A 26 17.22 -0.04 5.26
CA LEU A 26 16.27 0.98 5.70
C LEU A 26 15.05 1.13 4.75
N LEU A 27 15.29 1.10 3.44
CA LEU A 27 14.26 1.29 2.42
C LEU A 27 13.27 0.11 2.30
N TYR A 28 13.59 -1.06 2.87
CA TYR A 28 12.66 -2.20 2.84
C TYR A 28 11.45 -1.98 3.75
N GLY A 29 11.58 -1.19 4.81
CA GLY A 29 10.44 -0.77 5.63
C GLY A 29 9.38 -0.04 4.81
N PRO A 30 9.71 1.09 4.16
CA PRO A 30 8.81 1.78 3.24
C PRO A 30 8.25 0.90 2.11
N LEU A 31 9.08 0.01 1.52
CA LEU A 31 8.61 -0.97 0.53
C LEU A 31 7.51 -1.88 1.10
N ARG A 32 7.66 -2.36 2.33
CA ARG A 32 6.67 -3.22 2.99
C ARG A 32 5.40 -2.49 3.35
N LEU A 33 5.50 -1.21 3.73
CA LEU A 33 4.33 -0.38 4.00
C LEU A 33 3.49 -0.18 2.73
N ILE A 34 4.14 0.07 1.59
CA ILE A 34 3.40 0.25 0.33
C ILE A 34 2.83 -1.07 -0.20
N GLU A 35 3.54 -2.18 -0.03
CA GLU A 35 3.01 -3.52 -0.30
C GLU A 35 1.82 -3.86 0.62
N ALA A 36 1.89 -3.53 1.91
CA ALA A 36 0.78 -3.71 2.84
C ALA A 36 -0.46 -2.91 2.42
N LEU A 37 -0.28 -1.68 1.92
CA LEU A 37 -1.38 -0.89 1.36
C LEU A 37 -2.00 -1.58 0.14
N SER A 38 -1.18 -2.08 -0.79
CA SER A 38 -1.65 -2.85 -1.95
C SER A 38 -2.46 -4.09 -1.55
N ARG A 39 -2.00 -4.81 -0.52
CA ARG A 39 -2.72 -5.96 0.06
C ARG A 39 -4.03 -5.52 0.72
N LEU A 40 -4.01 -4.47 1.54
CA LEU A 40 -5.21 -3.96 2.22
C LEU A 40 -6.37 -3.67 1.25
N VAL A 41 -6.10 -3.05 0.09
CA VAL A 41 -7.12 -2.78 -0.94
C VAL A 41 -7.79 -4.07 -1.46
N THR A 42 -7.05 -5.18 -1.47
CA THR A 42 -7.52 -6.49 -1.94
C THR A 42 -8.53 -7.12 -0.97
N ILE A 43 -8.66 -6.61 0.27
CA ILE A 43 -9.63 -7.14 1.24
C ILE A 43 -11.07 -7.16 0.71
N SER A 44 -11.41 -6.21 -0.17
CA SER A 44 -12.72 -6.11 -0.85
C SER A 44 -13.05 -7.33 -1.74
N GLN A 45 -12.06 -8.15 -2.09
CA GLN A 45 -12.28 -9.41 -2.81
C GLN A 45 -12.71 -10.56 -1.89
N TYR A 46 -12.35 -10.50 -0.61
CA TYR A 46 -12.60 -11.57 0.35
C TYR A 46 -13.71 -11.22 1.36
N ALA A 47 -13.97 -9.93 1.60
CA ALA A 47 -14.98 -9.43 2.51
C ALA A 47 -16.07 -8.65 1.74
N PRO A 48 -17.22 -9.26 1.42
CA PRO A 48 -18.28 -8.63 0.62
C PRO A 48 -18.86 -7.33 1.22
N CYS A 49 -18.72 -7.13 2.53
CA CYS A 49 -19.14 -5.90 3.21
C CYS A 49 -18.23 -4.70 2.92
N VAL A 50 -17.00 -4.93 2.46
CA VAL A 50 -16.06 -3.87 2.09
C VAL A 50 -16.30 -3.47 0.64
N LYS A 51 -16.85 -2.27 0.45
CA LYS A 51 -17.07 -1.73 -0.89
C LYS A 51 -15.74 -1.50 -1.61
N LYS A 52 -15.72 -1.82 -2.90
CA LYS A 52 -14.63 -1.47 -3.80
C LYS A 52 -14.57 0.05 -3.96
N ASP A 53 -13.37 0.58 -3.99
CA ASP A 53 -13.08 1.99 -4.18
C ASP A 53 -12.16 2.13 -5.38
N GLU A 54 -12.65 2.78 -6.45
CA GLU A 54 -11.93 2.89 -7.72
C GLU A 54 -10.60 3.63 -7.59
N PHE A 55 -10.52 4.64 -6.71
CA PHE A 55 -9.27 5.34 -6.44
C PHE A 55 -8.26 4.40 -5.78
N LEU A 56 -8.70 3.64 -4.76
CA LEU A 56 -7.82 2.66 -4.10
C LEU A 56 -7.39 1.52 -5.05
N LEU A 57 -8.27 1.05 -5.93
CA LEU A 57 -7.94 0.05 -6.95
C LEU A 57 -6.91 0.56 -7.95
N ALA A 58 -7.04 1.82 -8.39
CA ALA A 58 -6.04 2.47 -9.25
C ALA A 58 -4.69 2.64 -8.53
N ALA A 59 -4.71 3.09 -7.28
CA ALA A 59 -3.51 3.22 -6.45
C ALA A 59 -2.82 1.86 -6.26
N LYS A 60 -3.57 0.80 -5.96
CA LYS A 60 -3.05 -0.58 -5.88
C LYS A 60 -2.33 -0.97 -7.17
N LYS A 61 -2.96 -0.80 -8.34
CA LYS A 61 -2.36 -1.14 -9.63
C LYS A 61 -1.03 -0.40 -9.84
N ARG A 62 -1.00 0.89 -9.52
CA ARG A 62 0.20 1.73 -9.63
C ARG A 62 1.31 1.26 -8.69
N ILE A 63 0.97 0.92 -7.44
CA ILE A 63 1.91 0.35 -6.46
C ILE A 63 2.51 -0.95 -6.96
N ASP A 64 1.68 -1.88 -7.42
CA ASP A 64 2.15 -3.19 -7.88
C ASP A 64 3.09 -3.09 -9.08
N GLN A 65 2.93 -2.08 -9.93
CA GLN A 65 3.79 -1.80 -11.08
C GLN A 65 5.12 -1.13 -10.72
N ASN A 66 5.17 -0.33 -9.65
CA ASN A 66 6.31 0.58 -9.39
C ASN A 66 7.07 0.30 -8.09
N LYS A 67 6.54 -0.50 -7.16
CA LYS A 67 7.14 -0.73 -5.83
C LYS A 67 8.60 -1.19 -5.87
N TYR A 68 9.02 -1.91 -6.92
CA TYR A 68 10.40 -2.40 -7.06
C TYR A 68 11.41 -1.35 -7.56
N VAL A 69 10.98 -0.12 -7.86
CA VAL A 69 11.92 0.98 -8.20
C VAL A 69 12.92 1.26 -7.07
N VAL A 70 12.55 0.92 -5.83
CA VAL A 70 13.44 0.95 -4.65
C VAL A 70 14.75 0.17 -4.85
N MET A 71 14.74 -0.87 -5.69
CA MET A 71 15.92 -1.68 -5.98
C MET A 71 16.86 -1.01 -7.00
N GLN A 72 16.40 0.05 -7.66
CA GLN A 72 17.12 0.74 -8.73
C GLN A 72 17.62 2.12 -8.28
N SER A 73 16.77 2.88 -7.59
CA SER A 73 17.09 4.24 -7.15
C SER A 73 16.23 4.65 -5.96
N GLU A 74 16.90 5.03 -4.86
CA GLU A 74 16.25 5.63 -3.69
C GLU A 74 15.54 6.95 -4.04
N GLU A 75 16.12 7.75 -4.94
CA GLU A 75 15.54 9.02 -5.39
C GLU A 75 14.23 8.79 -6.15
N GLU A 76 14.22 7.87 -7.10
CA GLU A 76 13.01 7.55 -7.87
C GLU A 76 11.94 6.90 -7.01
N PHE A 77 12.34 6.08 -6.04
CA PHE A 77 11.41 5.54 -5.05
C PHE A 77 10.80 6.62 -4.17
N THR A 78 11.60 7.61 -3.73
CA THR A 78 11.12 8.75 -2.96
C THR A 78 10.11 9.57 -3.76
N LYS A 79 10.44 9.93 -5.02
CA LYS A 79 9.52 10.63 -5.94
C LYS A 79 8.22 9.85 -6.15
N PHE A 80 8.32 8.52 -6.28
CA PHE A 80 7.16 7.64 -6.39
C PHE A 80 6.27 7.74 -5.13
N LEU A 81 6.83 7.65 -3.93
CA LEU A 81 6.07 7.80 -2.69
C LEU A 81 5.43 9.20 -2.57
N ASP A 82 6.18 10.26 -2.87
CA ASP A 82 5.67 11.63 -2.85
C ASP A 82 4.49 11.84 -3.80
N SER A 83 4.55 11.24 -4.99
CA SER A 83 3.45 11.33 -5.95
C SER A 83 2.20 10.62 -5.46
N LEU A 84 2.32 9.46 -4.79
CA LEU A 84 1.17 8.78 -4.17
C LEU A 84 0.56 9.64 -3.06
N ILE A 85 1.38 10.26 -2.21
CA ILE A 85 0.90 11.16 -1.15
C ILE A 85 0.11 12.34 -1.75
N LYS A 86 0.62 12.94 -2.85
CA LYS A 86 -0.08 14.02 -3.56
C LYS A 86 -1.43 13.56 -4.11
N GLU A 87 -1.49 12.38 -4.74
CA GLU A 87 -2.73 11.79 -5.25
C GLU A 87 -3.76 11.55 -4.14
N PHE A 88 -3.36 10.95 -3.01
CA PHE A 88 -4.24 10.71 -1.87
C PHE A 88 -4.71 12.00 -1.21
N THR A 89 -3.85 13.01 -1.14
CA THR A 89 -4.22 14.33 -0.59
C THR A 89 -5.25 15.03 -1.49
N ALA A 90 -5.07 14.98 -2.82
CA ALA A 90 -6.03 15.54 -3.77
C ALA A 90 -7.38 14.82 -3.70
N GLU A 91 -7.38 13.49 -3.63
CA GLU A 91 -8.59 12.70 -3.47
C GLU A 91 -9.28 12.97 -2.13
N LEU A 92 -8.52 13.12 -1.03
CA LEU A 92 -9.05 13.48 0.27
C LEU A 92 -9.79 14.83 0.25
N LYS A 93 -9.18 15.85 -0.38
CA LYS A 93 -9.83 17.16 -0.59
C LYS A 93 -11.14 17.03 -1.37
N LYS A 94 -11.12 16.30 -2.48
CA LYS A 94 -12.30 16.04 -3.32
C LYS A 94 -13.41 15.34 -2.55
N ARG A 95 -13.09 14.33 -1.73
CA ARG A 95 -14.06 13.59 -0.90
C ARG A 95 -14.65 14.48 0.21
N ASN A 96 -13.84 15.35 0.79
CA ASN A 96 -14.25 16.26 1.85
C ASN A 96 -14.86 17.58 1.34
N LYS A 97 -14.94 17.78 0.00
CA LYS A 97 -15.37 19.04 -0.62
C LYS A 97 -14.58 20.25 -0.11
N LEU A 98 -13.29 20.06 0.14
CA LEU A 98 -12.38 21.14 0.47
C LEU A 98 -11.84 21.69 -0.85
N ASP A 99 -12.25 22.91 -1.19
CA ASP A 99 -11.79 23.66 -2.37
C ASP A 99 -10.27 23.95 -2.32
#